data_AF-A0A523Q7D1-F1
#
_entry.id   AF-A0A523Q7D1-F1
#
_cell.length_a   1.000
_cell.length_b   1.000
_cell.length_c   1.000
_cell.angle_alpha   90.00
_cell.angle_beta   90.00
_cell.angle_gamma   90.00
#
_symmetry.space_group_name_H-M   'P 1'
#
loop_
_entity.id
_entity.type
_entity.pdbx_description
1 polymer ?
#
loop_
_entity_poly.entity_id
_entity_poly.type
_entity_poly.pdbx_seq_one_letter_code
_entity_poly.pdbx_strand_id
1 'polypeptide(L)'
;MALVGWGAAAWRPAWVAGRLSVEARQLWSAIARAVLEGVLPADKQVQALALEHHLGRLETAIQGLAPATRAELSELMSVLGMAPGRLALTGLSTSWGEATVPEVQASLQAMRLSNSQTRQQVYHALRDLTNAAWFSDAGSWVALGYPGPRPV
;
A
#
# COMPACT_ATOMS: atom_id res chain seq x y z
N MET A 1 -14.36 39.52 1.01
CA MET A 1 -14.19 38.30 0.18
C MET A 1 -13.03 37.50 0.73
N ALA A 2 -13.31 36.58 1.64
CA ALA A 2 -12.33 35.68 2.26
C ALA A 2 -12.93 34.27 2.29
N LEU A 3 -12.59 33.45 1.30
CA LEU A 3 -12.93 32.03 1.23
C LEU A 3 -11.71 31.26 0.70
N VAL A 4 -10.60 31.32 1.42
CA VAL A 4 -9.46 30.41 1.26
C VAL A 4 -8.92 30.18 2.66
N GLY A 5 -9.11 28.98 3.23
CA GLY A 5 -8.58 28.74 4.58
C GLY A 5 -8.71 27.33 5.15
N TRP A 6 -9.61 26.46 4.65
CA TRP A 6 -9.81 25.14 5.27
C TRP A 6 -9.24 23.94 4.49
N GLY A 7 -8.74 24.13 3.27
CA GLY A 7 -8.23 23.02 2.44
C GLY A 7 -6.75 22.66 2.62
N ALA A 8 -5.92 23.60 3.10
CA ALA A 8 -4.46 23.43 3.11
C ALA A 8 -3.92 22.67 4.35
N ALA A 9 -4.73 22.51 5.41
CA ALA A 9 -4.25 21.93 6.67
C ALA A 9 -4.11 20.40 6.67
N ALA A 10 -4.59 19.69 5.63
CA ALA A 10 -4.66 18.23 5.60
C ALA A 10 -3.73 17.55 4.58
N TRP A 11 -3.05 18.30 3.71
CA TRP A 11 -2.14 17.71 2.72
C TRP A 11 -0.78 17.44 3.35
N ARG A 12 -0.52 16.17 3.69
CA ARG A 12 0.79 15.71 4.16
C ARG A 12 1.41 14.82 3.09
N PRO A 13 2.63 15.10 2.61
CA PRO A 13 3.32 14.23 1.68
C PRO A 13 3.47 12.83 2.31
N ALA A 14 3.07 11.81 1.58
CA ALA A 14 3.17 10.42 2.04
C ALA A 14 4.60 9.86 2.00
N TRP A 15 5.51 10.53 1.29
CA TRP A 15 6.93 10.25 1.27
C TRP A 15 7.73 11.42 1.86
N VAL A 16 8.42 11.20 2.97
CA VAL A 16 9.14 12.25 3.71
C VAL A 16 10.53 11.75 4.11
N ALA A 17 11.57 12.51 3.76
CA ALA A 17 12.95 12.23 4.14
C ALA A 17 13.39 10.77 3.86
N GLY A 18 12.94 10.20 2.74
CA GLY A 18 13.31 8.84 2.32
C GLY A 18 12.53 7.71 2.99
N ARG A 19 11.40 8.01 3.63
CA ARG A 19 10.53 7.01 4.29
C ARG A 19 9.06 7.30 4.01
N LEU A 20 8.21 6.30 4.25
CA LEU A 20 6.76 6.47 4.25
C LEU A 20 6.32 7.27 5.49
N SER A 21 5.31 8.12 5.33
CA SER A 21 4.61 8.74 6.46
C SER A 21 3.87 7.66 7.30
N VAL A 22 3.45 8.01 8.51
CA VAL A 22 2.69 7.10 9.38
C VAL A 22 1.41 6.61 8.68
N GLU A 23 0.69 7.53 8.03
CA GLU A 23 -0.55 7.26 7.32
C GLU A 23 -0.29 6.37 6.09
N ALA A 24 0.80 6.62 5.36
CA ALA A 24 1.19 5.80 4.22
C ALA A 24 1.62 4.38 4.65
N ARG A 25 2.29 4.24 5.81
CA ARG A 25 2.59 2.92 6.39
C ARG A 25 1.31 2.17 6.80
N GLN A 26 0.31 2.87 7.35
CA GLN A 26 -0.98 2.25 7.67
C GLN A 26 -1.71 1.77 6.41
N LEU A 27 -1.76 2.61 5.36
CA LEU A 27 -2.24 2.23 4.03
C LEU A 27 -1.57 0.93 3.56
N TRP A 28 -0.24 0.93 3.43
CA TRP A 28 0.48 -0.23 2.90
C TRP A 28 0.37 -1.47 3.80
N SER A 29 0.30 -1.30 5.12
CA SER A 29 0.06 -2.41 6.05
C SER A 29 -1.32 -3.04 5.84
N ALA A 30 -2.36 -2.22 5.66
CA ALA A 30 -3.72 -2.69 5.39
C ALA A 30 -3.81 -3.39 4.02
N ILE A 31 -3.21 -2.81 2.98
CA ILE A 31 -3.14 -3.44 1.65
C ILE A 31 -2.37 -4.76 1.71
N ALA A 32 -1.21 -4.80 2.37
CA ALA A 32 -0.40 -6.01 2.48
C ALA A 32 -1.16 -7.14 3.20
N ARG A 33 -1.86 -6.84 4.30
CA ARG A 33 -2.70 -7.83 4.98
C ARG A 33 -3.80 -8.40 4.08
N ALA A 34 -4.42 -7.55 3.27
CA ALA A 34 -5.51 -7.94 2.38
C ALA A 34 -5.05 -8.72 1.15
N VAL A 35 -3.94 -8.29 0.52
CA VAL A 35 -3.39 -8.90 -0.69
C VAL A 35 -2.68 -10.21 -0.38
N LEU A 36 -2.01 -10.31 0.77
CA LEU A 36 -1.22 -11.48 1.19
C LEU A 36 -1.98 -12.40 2.14
N GLU A 37 -3.30 -12.23 2.26
CA GLU A 37 -4.13 -13.14 3.05
C GLU A 37 -3.94 -14.59 2.56
N GLY A 38 -3.80 -15.54 3.50
CA GLY A 38 -3.49 -16.94 3.21
C GLY A 38 -2.01 -17.23 2.93
N VAL A 39 -1.20 -16.21 2.64
CA VAL A 39 0.27 -16.33 2.49
C VAL A 39 0.99 -15.88 3.77
N LEU A 40 0.41 -14.94 4.50
CA LEU A 40 0.98 -14.47 5.77
C LEU A 40 0.99 -15.58 6.84
N PRO A 41 2.01 -15.61 7.72
CA PRO A 41 2.04 -16.50 8.87
C PRO A 41 0.77 -16.40 9.73
N ALA A 42 0.29 -17.53 10.25
CA ALA A 42 -0.89 -17.58 11.10
C ALA A 42 -0.63 -16.98 12.50
N ASP A 43 0.59 -17.14 13.02
CA ASP A 43 1.00 -16.54 14.28
C ASP A 43 1.05 -15.01 14.17
N LYS A 44 0.41 -14.32 15.12
CA LYS A 44 0.23 -12.86 15.06
C LYS A 44 1.53 -12.09 15.27
N GLN A 45 2.46 -12.59 16.08
CA GLN A 45 3.74 -11.93 16.31
C GLN A 45 4.64 -12.10 15.08
N VAL A 46 4.71 -13.32 14.53
CA VAL A 46 5.46 -13.60 13.30
C VAL A 46 4.88 -12.83 12.11
N GLN A 47 3.55 -12.76 12.00
CA GLN A 47 2.86 -11.96 10.98
C GLN A 47 3.21 -10.47 11.08
N ALA A 48 3.23 -9.90 12.30
CA ALA A 48 3.58 -8.49 12.49
C ALA A 48 5.03 -8.20 12.06
N LEU A 49 5.97 -9.06 12.42
CA LEU A 49 7.37 -8.96 11.99
C LEU A 49 7.52 -9.08 10.47
N ALA A 50 6.81 -10.03 9.85
CA ALA A 50 6.83 -10.21 8.39
C ALA A 50 6.28 -8.98 7.65
N LEU A 51 5.22 -8.37 8.16
CA LEU A 51 4.67 -7.12 7.61
C LEU A 51 5.64 -5.95 7.76
N GLU A 52 6.34 -5.83 8.90
CA GLU A 52 7.34 -4.77 9.10
C GLU A 52 8.51 -4.92 8.13
N HIS A 53 9.03 -6.13 7.95
CA HIS A 53 10.06 -6.42 6.95
C HIS A 53 9.57 -6.10 5.52
N HIS A 54 8.34 -6.47 5.19
CA HIS A 54 7.73 -6.14 3.90
C HIS A 54 7.66 -4.63 3.66
N LEU A 55 7.25 -3.84 4.66
CA LEU A 55 7.21 -2.38 4.55
C LEU A 55 8.62 -1.78 4.35
N GLY A 56 9.64 -2.31 5.02
CA GLY A 56 11.04 -1.88 4.80
C GLY A 56 11.55 -2.19 3.39
N ARG A 57 11.15 -3.34 2.81
CA ARG A 57 11.45 -3.67 1.41
C ARG A 57 10.72 -2.77 0.43
N LEU A 58 9.45 -2.48 0.71
CA LEU A 58 8.66 -1.55 -0.08
C LEU A 58 9.28 -0.14 -0.08
N GLU A 59 9.68 0.38 1.08
CA GLU A 59 10.40 1.65 1.19
C GLU A 59 11.69 1.65 0.35
N THR A 60 12.45 0.55 0.42
CA THR A 60 13.68 0.37 -0.39
C THR A 60 13.37 0.35 -1.90
N ALA A 61 12.31 -0.34 -2.31
CA ALA A 61 11.87 -0.37 -3.71
C ALA A 61 11.46 1.03 -4.20
N ILE A 62 10.70 1.77 -3.40
CA ILE A 62 10.27 3.15 -3.70
C ILE A 62 11.48 4.10 -3.76
N GLN A 63 12.48 3.93 -2.89
CA GLN A 63 13.75 4.66 -2.96
C GLN A 63 14.51 4.44 -4.26
N GLY A 64 14.39 3.24 -4.87
CA GLY A 64 15.03 2.91 -6.14
C GLY A 64 14.34 3.51 -7.38
N LEU A 65 13.11 4.02 -7.25
CA LEU A 65 12.38 4.62 -8.36
C LEU A 65 12.95 6.00 -8.74
N ALA A 66 12.76 6.36 -10.01
CA ALA A 66 13.07 7.70 -10.49
C ALA A 66 12.34 8.77 -9.65
N PRO A 67 12.95 9.95 -9.41
CA PRO A 67 12.37 10.98 -8.54
C PRO A 67 10.94 11.40 -8.92
N ALA A 68 10.65 11.51 -10.23
CA ALA A 68 9.32 11.86 -10.73
C ALA A 68 8.27 10.81 -10.35
N THR A 69 8.54 9.53 -10.61
CA THR A 69 7.65 8.41 -10.25
C THR A 69 7.42 8.32 -8.74
N ARG A 70 8.45 8.61 -7.94
CA ARG A 70 8.32 8.65 -6.47
C ARG A 70 7.42 9.79 -6.01
N ALA A 71 7.50 10.95 -6.65
CA ALA A 71 6.63 12.09 -6.36
C ALA A 71 5.17 11.78 -6.70
N GLU A 72 4.90 11.19 -7.88
CA GLU A 72 3.56 10.75 -8.28
C GLU A 72 2.98 9.72 -7.29
N LEU A 73 3.79 8.74 -6.86
CA LEU A 73 3.36 7.77 -5.86
C LEU A 73 3.08 8.43 -4.50
N SER A 74 3.93 9.39 -4.09
CA SER A 74 3.69 10.17 -2.87
C SER A 74 2.38 10.95 -2.94
N GLU A 75 2.08 11.57 -4.07
CA GLU A 75 0.83 12.30 -4.28
C GLU A 75 -0.38 11.36 -4.20
N LEU A 76 -0.32 10.21 -4.89
CA LEU A 76 -1.39 9.21 -4.81
C LEU A 76 -1.62 8.75 -3.37
N MET A 77 -0.56 8.40 -2.64
CA MET A 77 -0.68 7.97 -1.25
C MET A 77 -1.20 9.09 -0.34
N SER A 78 -0.81 10.35 -0.58
CA SER A 78 -1.37 11.51 0.14
C SER A 78 -2.87 11.65 -0.10
N VAL A 79 -3.33 11.49 -1.35
CA VAL A 79 -4.77 11.48 -1.68
C VAL A 79 -5.49 10.33 -0.97
N LEU A 80 -4.93 9.12 -1.00
CA LEU A 80 -5.50 7.94 -0.35
C LEU A 80 -5.44 8.02 1.19
N GLY A 81 -4.54 8.83 1.76
CA GLY A 81 -4.48 9.09 3.20
C GLY A 81 -5.65 9.95 3.70
N MET A 82 -6.13 10.86 2.86
CA MET A 82 -7.27 11.73 3.19
C MET A 82 -8.60 10.98 3.08
N ALA A 83 -9.51 11.19 4.04
CA ALA A 83 -10.83 10.57 4.03
C ALA A 83 -11.63 10.75 2.73
N PRO A 84 -11.76 11.97 2.15
CA PRO A 84 -12.49 12.12 0.88
C PRO A 84 -11.80 11.44 -0.30
N GLY A 85 -10.46 11.51 -0.38
CA GLY A 85 -9.70 10.88 -1.47
C GLY A 85 -9.74 9.35 -1.39
N ARG A 86 -9.60 8.80 -0.18
CA ARG A 86 -9.80 7.37 0.08
C ARG A 86 -11.18 6.91 -0.34
N LEU A 87 -12.24 7.60 0.11
CA LEU A 87 -13.61 7.24 -0.24
C LEU A 87 -13.84 7.31 -1.75
N ALA A 88 -13.39 8.38 -2.41
CA ALA A 88 -13.61 8.57 -3.85
C ALA A 88 -12.91 7.52 -4.71
N LEU A 89 -11.65 7.18 -4.41
CA LEU A 89 -10.86 6.26 -5.23
C LEU A 89 -11.12 4.79 -4.87
N THR A 90 -11.27 4.49 -3.58
CA THR A 90 -11.31 3.11 -3.07
C THR A 90 -12.71 2.67 -2.65
N GLY A 91 -13.61 3.61 -2.35
CA GLY A 91 -14.91 3.32 -1.74
C GLY A 91 -14.84 3.00 -0.24
N LEU A 92 -13.65 3.03 0.36
CA LEU A 92 -13.44 2.73 1.79
C LEU A 92 -13.68 3.99 2.64
N SER A 93 -14.63 3.92 3.57
CA SER A 93 -14.91 4.98 4.54
C SER A 93 -13.99 4.88 5.77
N THR A 94 -13.77 3.66 6.26
CA THR A 94 -12.92 3.34 7.42
C THR A 94 -11.48 3.81 7.20
N SER A 95 -10.81 4.26 8.27
CA SER A 95 -9.39 4.65 8.19
C SER A 95 -8.53 3.41 7.91
N TRP A 96 -7.37 3.57 7.24
CA TRP A 96 -6.52 2.42 6.91
C TRP A 96 -6.03 1.64 8.14
N GLY A 97 -5.81 2.32 9.26
CA GLY A 97 -5.39 1.68 10.51
C GLY A 97 -6.48 0.82 11.17
N GLU A 98 -7.75 1.09 10.87
CA GLU A 98 -8.92 0.43 11.48
C GLU A 98 -9.63 -0.52 10.51
N ALA A 99 -9.40 -0.38 9.21
CA ALA A 99 -10.05 -1.20 8.19
C ALA A 99 -9.67 -2.68 8.33
N THR A 100 -10.70 -3.52 8.34
CA THR A 100 -10.55 -4.97 8.39
C THR A 100 -10.07 -5.52 7.04
N VAL A 101 -9.47 -6.72 7.06
CA VAL A 101 -9.04 -7.41 5.83
C VAL A 101 -10.19 -7.55 4.81
N PRO A 102 -11.40 -8.00 5.19
CA PRO A 102 -12.52 -8.09 4.26
C PRO A 102 -12.96 -6.74 3.66
N GLU A 103 -12.95 -5.64 4.43
CA GLU A 103 -13.28 -4.30 3.92
C GLU A 103 -12.27 -3.85 2.85
N VAL A 104 -10.97 -4.05 3.11
CA VAL A 104 -9.90 -3.68 2.18
C VAL A 104 -9.97 -4.55 0.91
N GLN A 105 -10.25 -5.85 1.05
CA GLN A 105 -10.43 -6.75 -0.11
C GLN A 105 -11.65 -6.36 -0.96
N ALA A 106 -12.79 -6.03 -0.32
CA ALA A 106 -13.97 -5.56 -1.03
C ALA A 106 -13.69 -4.25 -1.79
N SER A 107 -12.95 -3.33 -1.16
CA SER A 107 -12.49 -2.09 -1.79
C SER A 107 -11.57 -2.33 -2.99
N LEU A 108 -10.56 -3.20 -2.85
CA LEU A 108 -9.67 -3.60 -3.93
C LEU A 108 -10.44 -4.24 -5.10
N GLN A 109 -11.39 -5.11 -4.80
CA GLN A 109 -12.21 -5.76 -5.82
C GLN A 109 -13.14 -4.76 -6.53
N ALA A 110 -13.73 -3.82 -5.80
CA ALA A 110 -14.55 -2.76 -6.39
C ALA A 110 -13.73 -1.82 -7.30
N MET A 111 -12.47 -1.54 -6.95
CA MET A 111 -11.55 -0.80 -7.83
C MET A 111 -11.21 -1.59 -9.09
N ARG A 112 -10.89 -2.88 -8.95
CA ARG A 112 -10.59 -3.79 -10.07
C ARG A 112 -11.73 -3.87 -11.09
N LEU A 113 -12.98 -3.93 -10.60
CA LEU A 113 -14.17 -4.04 -11.44
C LEU A 113 -14.76 -2.69 -11.88
N SER A 114 -14.11 -1.57 -11.53
CA SER A 114 -14.62 -0.23 -11.85
C SER A 114 -14.51 0.07 -13.34
N ASN A 115 -15.44 0.84 -13.90
CA ASN A 115 -15.30 1.42 -15.24
C ASN A 115 -14.34 2.64 -15.28
N SER A 116 -13.86 3.10 -14.12
CA SER A 116 -12.88 4.18 -14.04
C SER A 116 -11.46 3.62 -14.22
N GLN A 117 -10.80 4.06 -15.29
CA GLN A 117 -9.40 3.69 -15.56
C GLN A 117 -8.48 4.08 -14.39
N THR A 118 -8.71 5.23 -13.76
CA THR A 118 -7.94 5.67 -12.59
C THR A 118 -8.07 4.69 -11.43
N ARG A 119 -9.29 4.23 -11.11
CA ARG A 119 -9.49 3.27 -10.00
C ARG A 119 -8.82 1.93 -10.30
N GLN A 120 -8.89 1.46 -11.54
CA GLN A 120 -8.18 0.26 -11.96
C GLN A 120 -6.65 0.44 -11.85
N GLN A 121 -6.10 1.57 -12.28
CA GLN A 121 -4.67 1.88 -12.16
C GLN A 121 -4.22 1.91 -10.70
N VAL A 122 -5.01 2.51 -9.80
CA VAL A 122 -4.73 2.50 -8.36
C VAL A 122 -4.72 1.07 -7.81
N TYR A 123 -5.70 0.24 -8.19
CA TYR A 123 -5.71 -1.18 -7.82
C TYR A 123 -4.43 -1.90 -8.28
N HIS A 124 -4.04 -1.74 -9.55
CA HIS A 124 -2.84 -2.36 -10.09
C HIS A 124 -1.58 -1.91 -9.38
N ALA A 125 -1.41 -0.59 -9.17
CA ALA A 125 -0.26 -0.06 -8.46
C ALA A 125 -0.14 -0.61 -7.03
N LEU A 126 -1.23 -0.61 -6.26
CA LEU A 126 -1.25 -1.13 -4.89
C LEU A 126 -0.95 -2.63 -4.84
N ARG A 127 -1.58 -3.42 -5.70
CA ARG A 127 -1.38 -4.87 -5.77
C ARG A 127 0.04 -5.22 -6.21
N ASP A 128 0.52 -4.61 -7.28
CA ASP A 128 1.77 -4.98 -7.93
C ASP A 128 2.97 -4.55 -7.07
N LEU A 129 2.93 -3.38 -6.45
CA LEU A 129 3.97 -2.95 -5.49
C LEU A 129 4.02 -3.86 -4.26
N THR A 130 2.85 -4.26 -3.73
CA THR A 130 2.78 -5.21 -2.62
C THR A 130 3.39 -6.56 -3.00
N ASN A 131 3.00 -7.12 -4.14
CA ASN A 131 3.52 -8.41 -4.59
C ASN A 131 5.02 -8.34 -4.91
N ALA A 132 5.47 -7.29 -5.60
CA ALA A 132 6.87 -7.09 -5.93
C ALA A 132 7.75 -6.97 -4.67
N ALA A 133 7.31 -6.20 -3.67
CA ALA A 133 8.06 -6.05 -2.42
C ALA A 133 7.98 -7.29 -1.52
N TRP A 134 6.92 -8.09 -1.60
CA TRP A 134 6.83 -9.35 -0.86
C TRP A 134 7.78 -10.41 -1.44
N PHE A 135 7.71 -10.64 -2.76
CA PHE A 135 8.43 -11.71 -3.45
C PHE A 135 9.87 -11.37 -3.87
N SER A 136 10.33 -10.13 -3.66
CA SER A 136 11.73 -9.74 -3.87
C SER A 136 12.69 -10.32 -2.83
N ASP A 137 12.18 -10.94 -1.77
CA ASP A 137 12.97 -11.58 -0.72
C ASP A 137 12.95 -13.10 -0.82
N ALA A 138 14.14 -13.70 -0.78
CA ALA A 138 14.32 -15.14 -0.77
C ALA A 138 13.67 -15.81 0.46
N GLY A 139 13.55 -15.09 1.59
CA GLY A 139 12.85 -15.58 2.78
C GLY A 139 11.36 -15.85 2.56
N SER A 140 10.71 -15.12 1.63
CA SER A 140 9.31 -15.37 1.24
C SER A 140 9.14 -16.67 0.45
N TRP A 141 10.19 -17.15 -0.22
CA TRP A 141 10.13 -18.35 -1.05
C TRP A 141 10.06 -19.63 -0.22
N VAL A 142 10.66 -19.63 0.97
CA VAL A 142 10.59 -20.75 1.92
C VAL A 142 9.14 -20.98 2.38
N ALA A 143 8.38 -19.90 2.63
CA ALA A 143 6.96 -19.99 2.96
C ALA A 143 6.10 -20.52 1.79
N LEU A 144 6.58 -20.36 0.55
CA LEU A 144 5.94 -20.89 -0.67
C LEU A 144 6.41 -22.31 -1.05
N GLY A 145 7.35 -22.90 -0.31
CA GLY A 145 7.96 -24.19 -0.66
C GLY A 145 8.85 -24.17 -1.91
N TYR A 146 9.28 -22.97 -2.37
CA TYR A 146 10.14 -22.81 -3.54
C TYR A 146 11.62 -22.67 -3.11
N PRO A 147 12.55 -23.49 -3.61
CA PRO A 147 13.96 -23.47 -3.21
C PRO A 147 14.76 -22.28 -3.75
N GLY A 148 14.13 -21.37 -4.49
CA GLY A 148 14.78 -20.26 -5.17
C GLY A 148 15.27 -20.60 -6.58
N PRO A 149 15.65 -19.59 -7.39
CA PRO A 149 16.29 -19.80 -8.67
C PRO A 149 17.58 -20.61 -8.47
N ARG A 150 17.71 -21.72 -9.18
CA ARG A 150 18.98 -22.45 -9.23
C ARG A 150 19.97 -21.60 -10.04
N PRO A 151 21.23 -21.46 -9.60
CA PRO A 151 22.25 -20.85 -10.44
C PRO A 151 22.32 -21.63 -11.76
N VAL A 152 22.31 -20.90 -12.88
CA VAL A 152 22.48 -21.46 -14.23
C VAL A 152 23.94 -21.71 -14.51
#